data_AF-A0A935RKT1-F1
#
_entry.id   AF-A0A935RKT1-F1
#
_cell.length_a   1.000
_cell.length_b   1.000
_cell.length_c   1.000
_cell.angle_alpha   90.00
_cell.angle_beta   90.00
_cell.angle_gamma   90.00
#
_symmetry.space_group_name_H-M   'P 1'
#
loop_
_entity.id
_entity.type
_entity.pdbx_description
1 polymer ?
#
loop_
_entity_poly.entity_id
_entity_poly.type
_entity_poly.pdbx_seq_one_letter_code
_entity_poly.pdbx_strand_id
1 'polypeptide(L)'
;MGIIATSFGSPTPFNATWDLIEVTGPASNSSAALTVTAGAGLNASTYSGNSFRLSNTSLSGQKLTRAIIDLGSGLIKDMVFDPAGTAGDLTAKPFTVDANPGVGTISHALSVPRGNGGFEVLTIDFAGGAFDAGETFGFSIDVDPTSIQGVGAPGPGDSGSVSGLELVGATITVQFSDGSSRTASLWSDGSLGGGTATLNQAVAPAPGLAVVGLTPPVSVGSAAQTVRITGPAGATARLLLVEAALFEQPGGGVDIQPFEANCAIARQEITGIVLNGSGSADVPVTMVKTNPDGGLFHLIRRLNGASVLASPTLVVVGGAFVSAVDGPARCRRASNWRAPTPTRSTRRRPSPSACQGNLQVSLGIYDVQGRLVRALVDGVLPAGRHDIAWDGLDRTGRAVGSGTYLYRLQAGDLSATRKITLVK
;
A
#
# COMPACT_ATOMS: atom_id res chain seq x y z
N MET A 1 -43.18 3.29 22.58
CA MET A 1 -44.39 2.89 23.31
C MET A 1 -45.10 4.15 23.76
N GLY A 2 -46.26 4.48 23.18
CA GLY A 2 -47.11 5.58 23.62
C GLY A 2 -48.52 5.03 23.83
N ILE A 3 -49.14 5.37 24.96
CA ILE A 3 -50.52 4.95 25.28
C ILE A 3 -51.47 5.85 24.49
N ILE A 4 -52.34 5.24 23.69
CA ILE A 4 -53.47 5.93 23.05
C ILE A 4 -54.70 5.66 23.91
N ALA A 5 -55.30 6.73 24.44
CA ALA A 5 -56.63 6.68 25.03
C ALA A 5 -57.59 7.42 24.10
N THR A 6 -58.69 6.77 23.72
CA THR A 6 -59.81 7.42 23.02
C THR A 6 -60.89 7.77 24.03
N SER A 7 -61.47 8.96 23.93
CA SER A 7 -62.68 9.35 24.65
C SER A 7 -63.83 9.53 23.66
N PHE A 8 -65.06 9.23 24.09
CA PHE A 8 -66.26 9.49 23.31
C PHE A 8 -66.75 10.91 23.59
N GLY A 9 -66.68 11.79 22.58
CA GLY A 9 -67.08 13.20 22.64
C GLY A 9 -66.32 14.04 21.61
N SER A 10 -66.69 15.32 21.43
CA SER A 10 -65.94 16.25 20.55
C SER A 10 -64.60 16.57 21.21
N PRO A 11 -63.47 16.03 20.71
CA PRO A 11 -62.21 16.15 21.43
C PRO A 11 -61.66 17.57 21.25
N THR A 12 -61.15 18.15 22.34
CA THR A 12 -60.28 19.32 22.25
C THR A 12 -58.99 18.93 21.54
N PRO A 13 -58.59 19.61 20.44
CA PRO A 13 -57.31 19.36 19.80
C PRO A 13 -56.19 19.54 20.82
N PHE A 14 -55.32 18.54 20.93
CA PHE A 14 -54.07 18.68 21.68
C PHE A 14 -52.90 18.55 20.70
N ASN A 15 -51.85 19.31 20.94
CA ASN A 15 -50.64 19.23 20.14
C ASN A 15 -49.86 17.98 20.56
N ALA A 16 -49.89 16.95 19.71
CA ALA A 16 -48.98 15.82 19.82
C ALA A 16 -47.65 16.21 19.16
N THR A 17 -46.55 16.13 19.91
CA THR A 17 -45.19 16.29 19.40
C THR A 17 -44.55 14.92 19.27
N TRP A 18 -44.07 14.60 18.09
CA TRP A 18 -43.31 13.38 17.80
C TRP A 18 -41.84 13.78 17.69
N ASP A 19 -40.96 13.13 18.46
CA ASP A 19 -39.53 13.42 18.39
C ASP A 19 -38.90 12.89 17.09
N LEU A 20 -39.37 11.74 16.57
CA LEU A 20 -38.94 11.15 15.31
C LEU A 20 -39.90 10.02 14.87
N ILE A 21 -40.35 10.03 13.62
CA ILE A 21 -40.95 8.86 12.96
C ILE A 21 -39.99 8.43 11.87
N GLU A 22 -39.31 7.30 12.08
CA GLU A 22 -38.41 6.72 11.10
C GLU A 22 -39.12 5.56 10.40
N VAL A 23 -39.45 5.76 9.12
CA VAL A 23 -40.00 4.70 8.26
C VAL A 23 -38.83 4.03 7.56
N THR A 24 -38.36 2.91 8.09
CA THR A 24 -37.36 2.08 7.42
C THR A 24 -38.07 1.11 6.48
N GLY A 25 -37.68 1.13 5.19
CA GLY A 25 -38.03 0.03 4.27
C GLY A 25 -37.39 -1.28 4.74
N PRO A 26 -37.79 -2.44 4.19
CA PRO A 26 -37.09 -3.69 4.48
C PRO A 26 -35.58 -3.52 4.21
N ALA A 27 -34.75 -4.07 5.09
CA ALA A 27 -33.30 -3.99 4.96
C ALA A 27 -32.89 -4.45 3.55
N SER A 28 -32.23 -3.57 2.79
CA SER A 28 -31.72 -3.93 1.47
C SER A 28 -30.70 -5.07 1.62
N ASN A 29 -30.93 -6.15 0.90
CA ASN A 29 -30.04 -7.30 0.72
C ASN A 29 -29.15 -7.14 -0.52
N SER A 30 -28.94 -5.90 -0.98
CA SER A 30 -27.97 -5.60 -2.02
C SER A 30 -26.57 -6.03 -1.57
N SER A 31 -25.89 -6.74 -2.45
CA SER A 31 -24.52 -7.16 -2.19
C SER A 31 -23.72 -7.33 -3.47
N ALA A 32 -22.40 -7.19 -3.34
CA ALA A 32 -21.47 -7.43 -4.42
C ALA A 32 -20.17 -8.04 -3.89
N ALA A 33 -19.35 -8.55 -4.81
CA ALA A 33 -17.99 -8.95 -4.52
C ALA A 33 -17.06 -8.46 -5.64
N LEU A 34 -15.94 -7.85 -5.27
CA LEU A 34 -14.84 -7.59 -6.19
C LEU A 34 -13.70 -8.53 -5.84
N THR A 35 -13.20 -9.29 -6.81
CA THR A 35 -11.95 -10.05 -6.67
C THR A 35 -10.89 -9.49 -7.60
N VAL A 36 -9.64 -9.46 -7.14
CA VAL A 36 -8.46 -9.05 -7.91
C VAL A 36 -7.47 -10.21 -7.91
N THR A 37 -7.09 -10.70 -9.09
CA THR A 37 -6.12 -11.79 -9.31
C THR A 37 -6.35 -12.99 -8.37
N ALA A 38 -7.62 -13.41 -8.23
CA ALA A 38 -8.03 -14.40 -7.26
C ALA A 38 -7.25 -15.72 -7.37
N GLY A 39 -6.80 -16.26 -6.24
CA GLY A 39 -6.06 -17.52 -6.14
C GLY A 39 -4.63 -17.49 -6.71
N ALA A 40 -4.11 -16.32 -7.09
CA ALA A 40 -2.84 -16.20 -7.79
C ALA A 40 -1.62 -16.09 -6.85
N GLY A 41 -0.42 -16.14 -7.45
CA GLY A 41 0.86 -15.93 -6.75
C GLY A 41 1.27 -14.46 -6.65
N LEU A 42 2.34 -14.19 -5.89
CA LEU A 42 3.07 -12.90 -5.96
C LEU A 42 3.54 -12.74 -7.42
N ASN A 43 3.37 -11.54 -7.99
CA ASN A 43 3.61 -11.19 -9.40
C ASN A 43 2.46 -11.50 -10.38
N ALA A 44 1.29 -11.92 -9.87
CA ALA A 44 0.08 -11.90 -10.68
C ALA A 44 -0.31 -10.45 -10.97
N SER A 45 -0.39 -10.07 -12.24
CA SER A 45 -0.57 -8.67 -12.62
C SER A 45 -2.03 -8.32 -12.97
N THR A 46 -2.47 -7.15 -12.50
CA THR A 46 -3.69 -6.44 -12.93
C THR A 46 -3.72 -6.13 -14.43
N TYR A 47 -2.57 -6.12 -15.10
CA TYR A 47 -2.45 -6.03 -16.56
C TYR A 47 -3.10 -7.22 -17.28
N SER A 48 -3.09 -8.40 -16.67
CA SER A 48 -3.66 -9.61 -17.29
C SER A 48 -5.18 -9.51 -17.43
N GLY A 49 -5.74 -10.09 -18.49
CA GLY A 49 -7.18 -10.06 -18.72
C GLY A 49 -7.98 -10.73 -17.59
N ASN A 50 -9.14 -10.17 -17.26
CA ASN A 50 -10.01 -10.59 -16.15
C ASN A 50 -9.31 -10.60 -14.78
N SER A 51 -8.31 -9.74 -14.61
CA SER A 51 -7.63 -9.54 -13.33
C SER A 51 -8.56 -8.97 -12.27
N PHE A 52 -9.49 -8.09 -12.65
CA PHE A 52 -10.60 -7.65 -11.80
C PHE A 52 -11.88 -8.36 -12.21
N ARG A 53 -12.62 -8.88 -11.22
CA ARG A 53 -13.96 -9.45 -11.43
C ARG A 53 -14.92 -8.88 -10.40
N LEU A 54 -15.88 -8.10 -10.87
CA LEU A 54 -16.97 -7.57 -10.05
C LEU A 54 -18.19 -8.47 -10.27
N SER A 55 -18.80 -8.92 -9.18
CA SER A 55 -20.00 -9.76 -9.19
C SER A 55 -21.11 -9.07 -8.43
N ASN A 56 -22.31 -9.02 -8.99
CA ASN A 56 -23.49 -8.61 -8.26
C ASN A 56 -24.07 -9.84 -7.55
N THR A 57 -23.93 -9.91 -6.23
CA THR A 57 -24.34 -11.06 -5.41
C THR A 57 -25.66 -10.82 -4.68
N SER A 58 -26.39 -9.76 -5.05
CA SER A 58 -27.67 -9.39 -4.44
C SER A 58 -28.68 -10.53 -4.50
N LEU A 59 -29.48 -10.71 -3.45
CA LEU A 59 -30.43 -11.83 -3.35
C LEU A 59 -31.85 -11.50 -3.82
N SER A 60 -32.20 -10.22 -4.02
CA SER A 60 -33.53 -9.84 -4.51
C SER A 60 -33.50 -8.88 -5.68
N GLY A 61 -32.62 -9.13 -6.65
CA GLY A 61 -32.68 -8.50 -7.97
C GLY A 61 -32.24 -7.03 -8.01
N GLN A 62 -31.62 -6.50 -6.96
CA GLN A 62 -31.01 -5.17 -7.03
C GLN A 62 -29.93 -5.17 -8.10
N LYS A 63 -30.02 -4.23 -9.03
CA LYS A 63 -29.05 -4.04 -10.10
C LYS A 63 -27.90 -3.18 -9.59
N LEU A 64 -26.66 -3.54 -9.91
CA LEU A 64 -25.48 -2.75 -9.59
C LEU A 64 -25.35 -1.63 -10.62
N THR A 65 -25.38 -0.38 -10.19
CA THR A 65 -25.42 0.78 -11.09
C THR A 65 -24.08 1.49 -11.21
N ARG A 66 -23.24 1.41 -10.17
CA ARG A 66 -21.91 2.01 -10.15
C ARG A 66 -20.95 1.22 -9.27
N ALA A 67 -19.69 1.17 -9.67
CA ALA A 67 -18.57 0.78 -8.82
C ALA A 67 -17.50 1.87 -8.79
N ILE A 68 -16.91 2.09 -7.63
CA ILE A 68 -15.84 3.05 -7.38
C ILE A 68 -14.72 2.27 -6.68
N ILE A 69 -13.52 2.30 -7.24
CA ILE A 69 -12.32 1.65 -6.71
C ILE A 69 -11.31 2.75 -6.40
N ASP A 70 -10.97 2.91 -5.12
CA ASP A 70 -10.03 3.90 -4.61
C ASP A 70 -8.77 3.20 -4.07
N LEU A 71 -7.67 3.33 -4.80
CA LEU A 71 -6.38 2.72 -4.48
C LEU A 71 -5.61 3.49 -3.40
N GLY A 72 -5.90 4.77 -3.14
CA GLY A 72 -5.16 5.61 -2.18
C GLY A 72 -5.31 5.15 -0.71
N SER A 73 -6.39 4.43 -0.43
CA SER A 73 -6.63 3.77 0.86
C SER A 73 -5.87 2.44 1.05
N GLY A 74 -5.15 1.98 0.01
CA GLY A 74 -4.36 0.76 -0.01
C GLY A 74 -3.31 0.65 1.10
N LEU A 75 -2.92 -0.60 1.35
CA LEU A 75 -1.88 -1.03 2.28
C LEU A 75 -0.51 -0.52 1.82
N ILE A 76 -0.18 -0.82 0.56
CA ILE A 76 0.95 -0.24 -0.15
C ILE A 76 0.50 1.10 -0.71
N LYS A 77 1.27 2.15 -0.42
CA LYS A 77 0.94 3.52 -0.79
C LYS A 77 1.36 3.82 -2.23
N ASP A 78 0.75 4.88 -2.76
CA ASP A 78 1.04 5.42 -4.09
C ASP A 78 0.87 4.40 -5.23
N MET A 79 -0.06 3.47 -5.05
CA MET A 79 -0.61 2.64 -6.13
C MET A 79 -1.65 3.44 -6.92
N VAL A 80 -1.48 3.49 -8.24
CA VAL A 80 -2.34 4.26 -9.15
C VAL A 80 -2.72 3.44 -10.37
N PHE A 81 -3.92 3.67 -10.91
CA PHE A 81 -4.28 3.22 -12.24
C PHE A 81 -3.42 3.96 -13.26
N ASP A 82 -2.72 3.24 -14.15
CA ASP A 82 -1.83 3.84 -15.14
C ASP A 82 -2.18 3.41 -16.58
N PRO A 83 -3.35 3.80 -17.10
CA PRO A 83 -3.78 3.37 -18.43
C PRO A 83 -2.90 3.87 -19.58
N ALA A 84 -1.95 4.78 -19.30
CA ALA A 84 -1.10 5.44 -20.27
C ALA A 84 0.41 5.18 -20.07
N GLY A 85 0.82 4.41 -19.05
CA GLY A 85 2.24 4.14 -18.76
C GLY A 85 3.01 5.41 -18.40
N THR A 86 2.35 6.32 -17.69
CA THR A 86 2.84 7.65 -17.34
C THR A 86 3.24 7.81 -15.89
N ALA A 87 2.77 6.96 -15.00
CA ALA A 87 2.98 7.05 -13.56
C ALA A 87 3.82 5.89 -13.02
N GLY A 88 3.74 4.72 -13.66
CA GLY A 88 4.48 3.53 -13.34
C GLY A 88 5.56 3.23 -14.37
N ASP A 89 5.68 1.95 -14.70
CA ASP A 89 6.58 1.54 -15.76
C ASP A 89 6.07 2.02 -17.15
N LEU A 90 6.87 1.80 -18.19
CA LEU A 90 6.55 2.28 -19.54
C LEU A 90 5.48 1.45 -20.27
N THR A 91 5.04 0.33 -19.69
CA THR A 91 3.92 -0.46 -20.21
C THR A 91 2.61 0.19 -19.77
N ALA A 92 1.60 0.06 -20.62
CA ALA A 92 0.32 0.69 -20.41
C ALA A 92 -0.79 -0.27 -20.81
N LYS A 93 -1.88 -0.29 -20.04
CA LYS A 93 -3.13 -0.90 -20.44
C LYS A 93 -4.33 -0.01 -20.11
N PRO A 94 -5.05 0.50 -21.13
CA PRO A 94 -6.28 1.22 -20.87
C PRO A 94 -7.33 0.29 -20.24
N PHE A 95 -8.33 0.88 -19.58
CA PHE A 95 -9.49 0.15 -19.09
C PHE A 95 -10.06 -0.74 -20.21
N THR A 96 -10.02 -2.05 -19.99
CA THR A 96 -10.40 -3.07 -20.97
C THR A 96 -11.47 -3.96 -20.36
N VAL A 97 -12.65 -4.00 -20.99
CA VAL A 97 -13.70 -4.96 -20.67
C VAL A 97 -13.29 -6.31 -21.25
N ASP A 98 -12.96 -7.27 -20.38
CA ASP A 98 -12.45 -8.59 -20.79
C ASP A 98 -13.56 -9.65 -20.83
N ALA A 99 -14.56 -9.53 -19.95
CA ALA A 99 -15.71 -10.42 -19.92
C ALA A 99 -16.97 -9.64 -19.53
N ASN A 100 -17.97 -9.67 -20.42
CA ASN A 100 -19.25 -9.00 -20.20
C ASN A 100 -20.42 -9.91 -20.63
N PRO A 101 -20.80 -10.91 -19.82
CA PRO A 101 -21.87 -11.84 -20.15
C PRO A 101 -23.25 -11.23 -19.87
N GLY A 102 -23.55 -10.08 -20.48
CA GLY A 102 -24.89 -9.46 -20.40
C GLY A 102 -24.99 -8.20 -19.54
N VAL A 103 -23.91 -7.77 -18.88
CA VAL A 103 -23.86 -6.46 -18.23
C VAL A 103 -23.97 -5.39 -19.31
N GLY A 104 -24.90 -4.43 -19.16
CA GLY A 104 -25.24 -3.49 -20.24
C GLY A 104 -24.12 -2.52 -20.66
N THR A 105 -24.50 -1.28 -20.97
CA THR A 105 -23.52 -0.29 -21.40
C THR A 105 -22.60 0.09 -20.24
N ILE A 106 -21.30 -0.07 -20.44
CA ILE A 106 -20.28 0.27 -19.45
C ILE A 106 -19.59 1.55 -19.88
N SER A 107 -19.55 2.54 -18.98
CA SER A 107 -18.69 3.70 -19.09
C SER A 107 -17.78 3.77 -17.86
N HIS A 108 -16.63 4.43 -18.00
CA HIS A 108 -15.71 4.62 -16.89
C HIS A 108 -15.17 6.04 -16.88
N ALA A 109 -14.73 6.48 -15.70
CA ALA A 109 -14.04 7.72 -15.47
C ALA A 109 -12.90 7.49 -14.48
N LEU A 110 -11.77 8.12 -14.72
CA LEU A 110 -10.65 8.15 -13.80
C LEU A 110 -10.63 9.48 -13.06
N SER A 111 -10.03 9.51 -11.88
CA SER A 111 -9.86 10.73 -11.09
C SER A 111 -9.03 11.79 -11.82
N VAL A 112 -8.76 12.90 -11.16
CA VAL A 112 -7.69 13.81 -11.58
C VAL A 112 -6.35 13.07 -11.41
N PRO A 113 -5.39 13.19 -12.35
CA PRO A 113 -4.13 12.47 -12.24
C PRO A 113 -3.21 13.05 -11.16
N ARG A 114 -2.32 12.22 -10.59
CA ARG A 114 -1.29 12.69 -9.62
C ARG A 114 -0.05 13.20 -10.36
N GLY A 115 0.27 14.49 -10.22
CA GLY A 115 1.51 15.04 -10.75
C GLY A 115 1.72 14.73 -12.24
N ASN A 116 2.68 13.85 -12.55
CA ASN A 116 3.08 13.48 -13.90
C ASN A 116 2.21 12.39 -14.57
N GLY A 117 1.22 11.81 -13.88
CA GLY A 117 0.34 10.77 -14.44
C GLY A 117 -0.42 9.97 -13.40
N GLY A 118 -1.19 8.97 -13.85
CA GLY A 118 -1.80 7.96 -12.97
C GLY A 118 -2.95 8.47 -12.10
N PHE A 119 -3.88 7.58 -11.74
CA PHE A 119 -5.15 7.94 -11.15
C PHE A 119 -5.46 7.10 -9.91
N GLU A 120 -5.89 7.71 -8.82
CA GLU A 120 -6.20 6.97 -7.58
C GLU A 120 -7.56 6.29 -7.63
N VAL A 121 -8.52 6.89 -8.35
CA VAL A 121 -9.91 6.43 -8.35
C VAL A 121 -10.36 6.07 -9.76
N LEU A 122 -10.92 4.86 -9.89
CA LEU A 122 -11.65 4.40 -11.06
C LEU A 122 -13.13 4.31 -10.72
N THR A 123 -13.96 5.05 -11.45
CA THR A 123 -15.42 4.95 -11.41
C THR A 123 -15.91 4.21 -12.65
N ILE A 124 -16.78 3.22 -12.46
CA ILE A 124 -17.40 2.44 -13.52
C ILE A 124 -18.92 2.58 -13.36
N ASP A 125 -19.57 3.08 -14.40
CA ASP A 125 -21.03 3.25 -14.47
C ASP A 125 -21.62 2.18 -15.37
N PHE A 126 -22.67 1.52 -14.88
CA PHE A 126 -23.42 0.49 -15.59
C PHE A 126 -24.75 1.09 -16.06
N ALA A 127 -24.69 1.77 -17.19
CA ALA A 127 -25.83 2.47 -17.78
C ALA A 127 -26.87 1.48 -18.32
N GLY A 128 -28.15 1.85 -18.23
CA GLY A 128 -29.27 1.01 -18.65
C GLY A 128 -29.67 -0.07 -17.64
N GLY A 129 -29.04 -0.11 -16.45
CA GLY A 129 -29.48 -0.95 -15.33
C GLY A 129 -29.36 -2.45 -15.60
N ALA A 130 -28.43 -2.89 -16.44
CA ALA A 130 -28.34 -4.30 -16.84
C ALA A 130 -27.24 -5.08 -16.11
N PHE A 131 -26.74 -4.61 -14.95
CA PHE A 131 -25.88 -5.43 -14.10
C PHE A 131 -26.74 -6.16 -13.05
N ASP A 132 -27.38 -7.23 -13.48
CA ASP A 132 -28.35 -7.99 -12.72
C ASP A 132 -27.72 -8.86 -11.63
N ALA A 133 -28.54 -9.24 -10.65
CA ALA A 133 -28.14 -10.17 -9.61
C ALA A 133 -27.70 -11.51 -10.20
N GLY A 134 -26.54 -12.01 -9.76
CA GLY A 134 -25.91 -13.24 -10.26
C GLY A 134 -24.92 -13.04 -11.41
N GLU A 135 -24.86 -11.86 -12.01
CA GLU A 135 -23.92 -11.58 -13.09
C GLU A 135 -22.51 -11.26 -12.58
N THR A 136 -21.52 -11.45 -13.45
CA THR A 136 -20.12 -11.13 -13.19
C THR A 136 -19.53 -10.41 -14.38
N PHE A 137 -18.95 -9.24 -14.13
CA PHE A 137 -18.23 -8.41 -15.07
C PHE A 137 -16.72 -8.52 -14.80
N GLY A 138 -15.95 -8.82 -15.84
CA GLY A 138 -14.50 -8.92 -15.79
C GLY A 138 -13.82 -7.81 -16.60
N PHE A 139 -12.80 -7.20 -16.00
CA PHE A 139 -12.00 -6.17 -16.65
C PHE A 139 -10.55 -6.20 -16.19
N SER A 140 -9.74 -5.41 -16.87
CA SER A 140 -8.36 -5.16 -16.54
C SER A 140 -7.99 -3.73 -16.90
N ILE A 141 -6.98 -3.24 -16.22
CA ILE A 141 -6.40 -1.91 -16.37
C ILE A 141 -5.03 -1.97 -15.74
N ASP A 142 -4.08 -1.20 -16.26
CA ASP A 142 -2.78 -1.11 -15.61
C ASP A 142 -2.89 -0.48 -14.23
N VAL A 143 -2.12 -1.04 -13.30
CA VAL A 143 -1.96 -0.49 -11.97
C VAL A 143 -0.50 -0.59 -11.62
N ASP A 144 0.07 0.54 -11.20
CA ASP A 144 1.48 0.64 -10.87
C ASP A 144 1.70 1.44 -9.59
N PRO A 145 2.79 1.16 -8.87
CA PRO A 145 3.32 2.09 -7.88
C PRO A 145 4.02 3.26 -8.56
N THR A 146 3.86 4.49 -8.07
CA THR A 146 4.56 5.65 -8.64
C THR A 146 6.07 5.64 -8.41
N SER A 147 6.56 4.84 -7.45
CA SER A 147 7.99 4.65 -7.18
C SER A 147 8.74 3.91 -8.29
N ILE A 148 8.07 3.46 -9.35
CA ILE A 148 8.73 2.94 -10.55
C ILE A 148 8.51 3.79 -11.80
N GLN A 149 8.06 5.04 -11.63
CA GLN A 149 7.82 5.93 -12.76
C GLN A 149 8.99 5.93 -13.78
N GLY A 150 8.68 5.62 -15.04
CA GLY A 150 9.60 5.71 -16.16
C GLY A 150 10.60 4.56 -16.31
N VAL A 151 10.49 3.50 -15.50
CA VAL A 151 11.31 2.28 -15.68
C VAL A 151 10.75 1.37 -16.77
N GLY A 152 11.57 0.46 -17.29
CA GLY A 152 11.09 -0.58 -18.20
C GLY A 152 10.30 -1.65 -17.45
N ALA A 153 9.22 -2.15 -18.04
CA ALA A 153 8.37 -3.15 -17.43
C ALA A 153 9.06 -4.50 -17.17
N PRO A 154 8.66 -5.24 -16.11
CA PRO A 154 7.66 -4.88 -15.10
C PRO A 154 8.25 -4.05 -13.94
N GLY A 155 9.32 -3.31 -14.18
CA GLY A 155 10.09 -2.66 -13.13
C GLY A 155 10.98 -3.61 -12.32
N PRO A 156 11.81 -3.06 -11.42
CA PRO A 156 12.67 -3.83 -10.55
C PRO A 156 11.86 -4.68 -9.56
N GLY A 157 12.24 -5.94 -9.38
CA GLY A 157 11.55 -6.84 -8.44
C GLY A 157 10.11 -7.17 -8.83
N ASP A 158 9.75 -7.02 -10.11
CA ASP A 158 8.39 -7.21 -10.63
C ASP A 158 7.34 -6.25 -10.02
N SER A 159 7.77 -5.08 -9.55
CA SER A 159 6.92 -4.08 -8.86
C SER A 159 5.74 -3.53 -9.67
N GLY A 160 5.80 -3.57 -11.01
CA GLY A 160 4.69 -3.22 -11.91
C GLY A 160 3.75 -4.40 -12.18
N SER A 161 4.08 -5.61 -11.71
CA SER A 161 3.16 -6.76 -11.74
C SER A 161 2.24 -6.75 -10.51
N VAL A 162 1.46 -5.68 -10.36
CA VAL A 162 0.64 -5.43 -9.18
C VAL A 162 -0.49 -6.45 -9.07
N SER A 163 -0.60 -7.07 -7.90
CA SER A 163 -1.55 -8.11 -7.55
C SER A 163 -2.62 -7.61 -6.58
N GLY A 164 -3.71 -8.37 -6.44
CA GLY A 164 -4.75 -8.12 -5.46
C GLY A 164 -4.28 -8.11 -4.00
N LEU A 165 -3.18 -8.80 -3.66
CA LEU A 165 -2.58 -8.71 -2.33
C LEU A 165 -1.98 -7.31 -2.08
N GLU A 166 -1.34 -6.73 -3.08
CA GLU A 166 -0.72 -5.40 -3.01
C GLU A 166 -1.77 -4.28 -2.97
N LEU A 167 -2.97 -4.56 -3.50
CA LEU A 167 -4.13 -3.67 -3.42
C LEU A 167 -4.99 -3.86 -2.16
N VAL A 168 -4.63 -4.75 -1.23
CA VAL A 168 -5.34 -4.89 0.06
C VAL A 168 -5.45 -3.52 0.74
N GLY A 169 -6.58 -3.24 1.38
CA GLY A 169 -6.87 -1.94 1.99
C GLY A 169 -7.59 -0.96 1.06
N ALA A 170 -7.43 -1.08 -0.27
CA ALA A 170 -8.10 -0.23 -1.24
C ALA A 170 -9.63 -0.29 -1.05
N THR A 171 -10.28 0.87 -1.12
CA THR A 171 -11.69 1.04 -0.78
C THR A 171 -12.54 0.84 -2.02
N ILE A 172 -13.47 -0.09 -1.93
CA ILE A 172 -14.42 -0.41 -2.98
C ILE A 172 -15.78 0.09 -2.52
N THR A 173 -16.44 0.90 -3.32
CA THR A 173 -17.83 1.34 -3.10
C THR A 173 -18.68 0.96 -4.29
N VAL A 174 -19.82 0.33 -4.05
CA VAL A 174 -20.81 0.01 -5.09
C VAL A 174 -22.15 0.66 -4.75
N GLN A 175 -22.87 1.05 -5.78
CA GLN A 175 -24.22 1.61 -5.70
C GLN A 175 -25.19 0.70 -6.44
N PHE A 176 -26.42 0.65 -5.93
CA PHE A 176 -27.47 -0.22 -6.46
C PHE A 176 -28.71 0.58 -6.90
N SER A 177 -29.57 -0.08 -7.69
CA SER A 177 -30.80 0.51 -8.25
C SER A 177 -31.85 0.89 -7.20
N ASP A 178 -31.77 0.36 -5.99
CA ASP A 178 -32.64 0.73 -4.85
C ASP A 178 -32.12 1.96 -4.08
N GLY A 179 -31.05 2.60 -4.57
CA GLY A 179 -30.39 3.74 -3.93
C GLY A 179 -29.44 3.34 -2.80
N SER A 180 -29.34 2.05 -2.46
CA SER A 180 -28.39 1.59 -1.45
C SER A 180 -26.95 1.64 -1.96
N SER A 181 -26.02 1.81 -1.03
CA SER A 181 -24.58 1.70 -1.29
C SER A 181 -23.95 0.67 -0.34
N ARG A 182 -22.89 0.03 -0.79
CA ARG A 182 -22.06 -0.86 0.01
C ARG A 182 -20.60 -0.48 -0.18
N THR A 183 -19.84 -0.46 0.91
CA THR A 183 -18.43 -0.11 0.88
C THR A 183 -17.64 -1.12 1.69
N ALA A 184 -16.47 -1.52 1.20
CA ALA A 184 -15.54 -2.42 1.90
C ALA A 184 -14.11 -2.20 1.40
N SER A 185 -13.10 -2.51 2.21
CA SER A 185 -11.73 -2.61 1.71
C SER A 185 -11.44 -3.97 1.09
N LEU A 186 -10.55 -4.03 0.10
CA LEU A 186 -9.93 -5.27 -0.36
C LEU A 186 -9.21 -5.96 0.81
N TRP A 187 -9.32 -7.28 0.88
CA TRP A 187 -8.64 -8.14 1.84
C TRP A 187 -8.01 -9.33 1.13
N SER A 188 -6.96 -9.92 1.69
CA SER A 188 -6.35 -11.12 1.11
C SER A 188 -7.37 -12.25 0.96
N ASP A 189 -7.40 -12.93 -0.19
CA ASP A 189 -8.23 -14.11 -0.39
C ASP A 189 -7.62 -15.41 0.18
N GLY A 190 -6.46 -15.29 0.84
CA GLY A 190 -5.69 -16.40 1.38
C GLY A 190 -4.59 -16.91 0.45
N SER A 191 -4.57 -16.49 -0.82
CA SER A 191 -3.47 -16.72 -1.75
C SER A 191 -2.36 -15.67 -1.61
N LEU A 192 -1.29 -15.83 -2.39
CA LEU A 192 -0.12 -14.96 -2.33
C LEU A 192 -0.25 -13.70 -3.21
N GLY A 193 -1.24 -13.63 -4.11
CA GLY A 193 -1.49 -12.46 -4.95
C GLY A 193 -2.95 -12.05 -5.07
N GLY A 194 -3.89 -12.79 -4.48
CA GLY A 194 -5.31 -12.52 -4.61
C GLY A 194 -5.88 -11.59 -3.53
N GLY A 195 -6.79 -10.72 -3.96
CA GLY A 195 -7.55 -9.81 -3.12
C GLY A 195 -9.06 -9.97 -3.34
N THR A 196 -9.85 -9.76 -2.31
CA THR A 196 -11.32 -9.79 -2.37
C THR A 196 -11.94 -8.76 -1.44
N ALA A 197 -12.93 -8.02 -1.95
CA ALA A 197 -13.82 -7.16 -1.18
C ALA A 197 -15.23 -7.76 -1.23
N THR A 198 -15.79 -8.09 -0.07
CA THR A 198 -17.18 -8.56 0.07
C THR A 198 -18.04 -7.40 0.57
N LEU A 199 -19.01 -6.99 -0.23
CA LEU A 199 -19.81 -5.78 -0.05
C LEU A 199 -21.25 -6.16 0.29
N ASN A 200 -21.50 -6.77 1.44
CA ASN A 200 -22.82 -7.36 1.78
C ASN A 200 -23.57 -6.68 2.93
N GLN A 201 -22.90 -5.80 3.68
CA GLN A 201 -23.45 -5.12 4.85
C GLN A 201 -23.01 -3.66 4.90
N ALA A 202 -23.69 -2.86 5.74
CA ALA A 202 -23.26 -1.52 6.10
C ALA A 202 -21.84 -1.54 6.69
N VAL A 203 -21.10 -0.45 6.47
CA VAL A 203 -19.71 -0.32 6.92
C VAL A 203 -19.65 -0.33 8.44
N ALA A 204 -18.93 -1.30 9.01
CA ALA A 204 -18.55 -1.24 10.42
C ALA A 204 -17.27 -0.40 10.57
N PRO A 205 -17.12 0.38 11.66
CA PRO A 205 -15.88 1.07 11.96
C PRO A 205 -14.69 0.11 11.96
N ALA A 206 -13.54 0.61 11.51
CA ALA A 206 -12.30 -0.11 11.60
C ALA A 206 -12.00 -0.47 13.06
N PRO A 207 -11.79 -1.76 13.42
CA PRO A 207 -11.30 -2.10 14.76
C PRO A 207 -9.98 -1.36 15.03
N GLY A 208 -9.69 -0.96 16.26
CA GLY A 208 -8.41 -0.32 16.54
C GLY A 208 -7.24 -1.28 16.29
N LEU A 209 -6.11 -0.73 15.86
CA LEU A 209 -4.86 -1.47 15.69
C LEU A 209 -3.73 -0.65 16.28
N ALA A 210 -2.95 -1.27 17.17
CA ALA A 210 -1.78 -0.66 17.76
C ALA A 210 -0.67 -1.70 17.93
N VAL A 211 0.57 -1.25 17.85
CA VAL A 211 1.72 -2.05 18.25
C VAL A 211 2.06 -1.61 19.66
N VAL A 212 1.98 -2.55 20.62
CA VAL A 212 1.98 -2.20 22.05
C VAL A 212 3.29 -1.50 22.42
N GLY A 213 3.18 -0.28 22.95
CA GLY A 213 4.32 0.53 23.38
C GLY A 213 5.06 1.26 22.27
N LEU A 214 4.58 1.23 21.02
CA LEU A 214 5.21 1.87 19.87
C LEU A 214 4.23 2.79 19.13
N THR A 215 4.78 3.80 18.44
CA THR A 215 4.02 4.72 17.58
C THR A 215 4.46 4.57 16.12
N PRO A 216 3.70 3.80 15.31
CA PRO A 216 3.93 3.63 13.88
C PRO A 216 3.83 4.94 13.06
N PRO A 217 4.57 5.07 11.94
CA PRO A 217 5.58 4.14 11.44
C PRO A 217 6.80 4.08 12.37
N VAL A 218 7.30 2.87 12.65
CA VAL A 218 8.36 2.66 13.67
C VAL A 218 9.33 1.58 13.23
N SER A 219 10.63 1.79 13.49
CA SER A 219 11.67 0.76 13.35
C SER A 219 11.93 0.05 14.67
N VAL A 220 12.01 -1.28 14.63
CA VAL A 220 12.25 -2.13 15.79
C VAL A 220 13.48 -3.01 15.59
N GLY A 221 14.22 -3.23 16.68
CA GLY A 221 15.39 -4.14 16.68
C GLY A 221 15.02 -5.61 16.90
N SER A 222 13.79 -5.90 17.32
CA SER A 222 13.27 -7.26 17.55
C SER A 222 12.14 -7.57 16.58
N ALA A 223 12.18 -8.74 15.94
CA ALA A 223 11.09 -9.24 15.10
C ALA A 223 9.83 -9.63 15.92
N ALA A 224 10.00 -10.01 17.18
CA ALA A 224 8.90 -10.34 18.07
C ALA A 224 8.25 -9.04 18.57
N GLN A 225 6.95 -8.89 18.30
CA GLN A 225 6.15 -7.73 18.68
C GLN A 225 4.80 -8.18 19.25
N THR A 226 4.11 -7.28 19.96
CA THR A 226 2.72 -7.52 20.39
C THR A 226 1.82 -6.51 19.71
N VAL A 227 0.78 -7.00 19.04
CA VAL A 227 -0.20 -6.19 18.32
C VAL A 227 -1.50 -6.22 19.09
N ARG A 228 -2.01 -5.06 19.47
CA ARG A 228 -3.32 -4.91 20.10
C ARG A 228 -4.37 -4.60 19.06
N ILE A 229 -5.45 -5.39 19.07
CA ILE A 229 -6.66 -5.13 18.30
C ILE A 229 -7.76 -4.74 19.27
N THR A 230 -8.50 -3.68 18.96
CA THR A 230 -9.67 -3.26 19.74
C THR A 230 -10.95 -3.22 18.91
N GLY A 231 -12.10 -3.42 19.52
CA GLY A 231 -13.39 -3.49 18.85
C GLY A 231 -14.49 -3.95 19.80
N PRO A 232 -15.67 -4.33 19.29
CA PRO A 232 -16.76 -4.82 20.13
C PRO A 232 -16.33 -6.06 20.94
N ALA A 233 -16.69 -6.11 22.23
CA ALA A 233 -16.40 -7.26 23.09
C ALA A 233 -16.99 -8.55 22.51
N GLY A 234 -16.23 -9.65 22.56
CA GLY A 234 -16.62 -10.94 21.98
C GLY A 234 -16.53 -11.02 20.45
N ALA A 235 -16.24 -9.92 19.75
CA ALA A 235 -16.03 -9.98 18.31
C ALA A 235 -14.80 -10.83 17.97
N THR A 236 -14.86 -11.53 16.83
CA THR A 236 -13.71 -12.26 16.30
C THR A 236 -13.04 -11.43 15.21
N ALA A 237 -11.73 -11.26 15.32
CA ALA A 237 -10.91 -10.51 14.38
C ALA A 237 -9.93 -11.43 13.63
N ARG A 238 -9.35 -10.86 12.57
CA ARG A 238 -8.21 -11.38 11.84
C ARG A 238 -7.17 -10.29 11.70
N LEU A 239 -5.90 -10.68 11.70
CA LEU A 239 -4.74 -9.82 11.49
C LEU A 239 -3.94 -10.37 10.31
N LEU A 240 -3.70 -9.54 9.32
CA LEU A 240 -2.83 -9.81 8.19
C LEU A 240 -1.56 -8.98 8.35
N LEU A 241 -0.43 -9.65 8.23
CA LEU A 241 0.89 -9.05 8.13
C LEU A 241 1.36 -9.28 6.71
N VAL A 242 1.73 -8.20 6.01
CA VAL A 242 2.37 -8.27 4.70
C VAL A 242 3.78 -7.75 4.84
N GLU A 243 4.76 -8.61 4.60
CA GLU A 243 6.14 -8.17 4.37
C GLU A 243 6.20 -7.56 2.96
N ALA A 244 6.78 -6.38 2.86
CA ALA A 244 6.93 -5.64 1.62
C ALA A 244 8.35 -5.08 1.49
N ALA A 245 8.70 -4.71 0.27
CA ALA A 245 9.97 -4.10 -0.10
C ALA A 245 9.76 -2.94 -1.05
N LEU A 246 10.78 -2.10 -1.13
CA LEU A 246 10.92 -1.07 -2.14
C LEU A 246 12.02 -1.52 -3.11
N PHE A 247 11.62 -1.86 -4.33
CA PHE A 247 12.55 -2.17 -5.41
C PHE A 247 12.66 -0.96 -6.33
N GLU A 248 13.87 -0.44 -6.50
CA GLU A 248 14.12 0.77 -7.28
C GLU A 248 15.17 0.52 -8.35
N GLN A 249 15.10 1.34 -9.40
CA GLN A 249 16.13 1.43 -10.41
C GLN A 249 16.63 2.88 -10.47
N PRO A 250 17.95 3.12 -10.56
CA PRO A 250 18.49 4.48 -10.66
C PRO A 250 17.83 5.29 -11.78
N GLY A 251 17.36 6.49 -11.44
CA GLY A 251 16.66 7.38 -12.36
C GLY A 251 15.21 6.99 -12.67
N GLY A 252 14.64 6.00 -11.96
CA GLY A 252 13.22 5.67 -11.96
C GLY A 252 12.53 6.04 -10.65
N GLY A 253 11.21 6.17 -10.69
CA GLY A 253 10.41 6.53 -9.52
C GLY A 253 10.39 8.03 -9.22
N VAL A 254 9.28 8.48 -8.63
CA VAL A 254 9.12 9.85 -8.12
C VAL A 254 8.52 9.83 -6.73
N ASP A 255 8.76 10.91 -5.98
CA ASP A 255 8.16 11.15 -4.66
C ASP A 255 8.38 10.02 -3.64
N ILE A 256 9.50 9.31 -3.73
CA ILE A 256 9.79 8.18 -2.83
C ILE A 256 9.80 8.64 -1.37
N GLN A 257 8.92 8.06 -0.57
CA GLN A 257 8.73 8.42 0.83
C GLN A 257 9.51 7.50 1.77
N PRO A 258 9.87 7.96 2.99
CA PRO A 258 10.40 7.08 4.01
C PRO A 258 9.45 5.90 4.28
N PHE A 259 9.99 4.68 4.23
CA PHE A 259 9.25 3.43 4.44
C PHE A 259 8.19 3.12 3.37
N GLU A 260 8.29 3.74 2.20
CA GLU A 260 7.52 3.30 1.04
C GLU A 260 7.90 1.87 0.67
N ALA A 261 6.92 1.12 0.19
CA ALA A 261 7.10 -0.17 -0.43
C ALA A 261 6.37 -0.12 -1.78
N ASN A 262 6.78 -0.98 -2.70
CA ASN A 262 6.12 -1.09 -4.00
C ASN A 262 5.85 -2.54 -4.42
N CYS A 263 6.28 -3.50 -3.61
CA CYS A 263 6.03 -4.92 -3.86
C CYS A 263 5.78 -5.67 -2.56
N ALA A 264 4.77 -6.54 -2.55
CA ALA A 264 4.58 -7.51 -1.48
C ALA A 264 5.57 -8.68 -1.65
N ILE A 265 6.09 -9.21 -0.54
CA ILE A 265 7.05 -10.32 -0.52
C ILE A 265 6.42 -11.57 0.10
N ALA A 266 5.74 -11.40 1.22
CA ALA A 266 5.19 -12.51 1.99
C ALA A 266 3.97 -12.05 2.77
N ARG A 267 3.11 -13.02 3.12
CA ARG A 267 1.99 -12.77 4.03
C ARG A 267 1.94 -13.78 5.15
N GLN A 268 1.46 -13.31 6.30
CA GLN A 268 1.03 -14.12 7.41
C GLN A 268 -0.34 -13.63 7.87
N GLU A 269 -1.29 -14.55 8.03
CA GLU A 269 -2.61 -14.22 8.56
C GLU A 269 -2.88 -14.99 9.85
N ILE A 270 -3.27 -14.26 10.89
CA ILE A 270 -3.70 -14.79 12.17
C ILE A 270 -5.22 -14.63 12.23
N THR A 271 -5.92 -15.74 12.42
CA THR A 271 -7.39 -15.78 12.46
C THR A 271 -7.88 -16.24 13.83
N GLY A 272 -9.19 -16.07 14.09
CA GLY A 272 -9.79 -16.54 15.34
C GLY A 272 -9.40 -15.71 16.57
N ILE A 273 -8.99 -14.45 16.38
CA ILE A 273 -8.61 -13.56 17.48
C ILE A 273 -9.90 -13.09 18.18
N VAL A 274 -10.20 -13.62 19.36
CA VAL A 274 -11.41 -13.23 20.11
C VAL A 274 -11.10 -12.04 21.02
N LEU A 275 -11.84 -10.94 20.85
CA LEU A 275 -11.74 -9.77 21.71
C LEU A 275 -12.36 -10.05 23.08
N ASN A 276 -11.63 -9.77 24.15
CA ASN A 276 -12.05 -10.04 25.52
C ASN A 276 -13.25 -9.17 25.96
N GLY A 277 -13.67 -9.28 27.23
CA GLY A 277 -14.77 -8.50 27.79
C GLY A 277 -14.59 -6.98 27.76
N SER A 278 -13.35 -6.49 27.62
CA SER A 278 -13.04 -5.07 27.40
C SER A 278 -12.96 -4.66 25.92
N GLY A 279 -13.22 -5.57 24.99
CA GLY A 279 -13.13 -5.29 23.56
C GLY A 279 -11.70 -5.22 23.04
N SER A 280 -10.75 -5.94 23.65
CA SER A 280 -9.34 -5.92 23.25
C SER A 280 -8.75 -7.33 23.17
N ALA A 281 -7.77 -7.52 22.30
CA ALA A 281 -6.91 -8.70 22.26
C ALA A 281 -5.47 -8.30 21.96
N ASP A 282 -4.52 -8.84 22.73
CA ASP A 282 -3.09 -8.73 22.48
C ASP A 282 -2.61 -9.98 21.77
N VAL A 283 -2.08 -9.78 20.56
CA VAL A 283 -1.68 -10.84 19.65
C VAL A 283 -0.16 -10.81 19.52
N PRO A 284 0.56 -11.84 20.01
CA PRO A 284 1.98 -11.96 19.76
C PRO A 284 2.20 -12.25 18.27
N VAL A 285 3.10 -11.49 17.65
CA VAL A 285 3.48 -11.66 16.25
C VAL A 285 5.00 -11.76 16.12
N THR A 286 5.47 -12.48 15.10
CA THR A 286 6.88 -12.52 14.74
C THR A 286 7.02 -12.10 13.29
N MET A 287 7.64 -10.94 13.08
CA MET A 287 7.84 -10.37 11.75
C MET A 287 9.11 -10.97 11.12
N VAL A 288 8.92 -11.99 10.30
CA VAL A 288 10.03 -12.71 9.66
C VAL A 288 10.40 -12.00 8.37
N LYS A 289 11.59 -11.40 8.32
CA LYS A 289 12.15 -10.86 7.07
C LYS A 289 12.57 -12.02 6.18
N THR A 290 11.87 -12.24 5.07
CA THR A 290 12.11 -13.36 4.15
C THR A 290 12.92 -12.97 2.92
N ASN A 291 13.02 -11.68 2.62
CA ASN A 291 13.80 -11.15 1.50
C ASN A 291 14.85 -10.14 1.99
N PRO A 292 16.08 -10.11 1.42
CA PRO A 292 17.11 -9.13 1.77
C PRO A 292 16.66 -7.65 1.69
N ASP A 293 15.83 -7.32 0.70
CA ASP A 293 15.31 -5.96 0.46
C ASP A 293 13.97 -5.72 1.18
N GLY A 294 13.41 -6.75 1.84
CA GLY A 294 12.22 -6.66 2.66
C GLY A 294 12.46 -6.07 4.05
N GLY A 295 11.47 -6.26 4.92
CA GLY A 295 11.50 -5.79 6.31
C GLY A 295 10.53 -4.64 6.61
N LEU A 296 9.73 -4.20 5.63
CA LEU A 296 8.57 -3.35 5.84
C LEU A 296 7.37 -4.25 6.11
N PHE A 297 6.78 -4.18 7.29
CA PHE A 297 5.61 -4.97 7.67
C PHE A 297 4.40 -4.07 7.74
N HIS A 298 3.51 -4.20 6.76
CA HIS A 298 2.21 -3.56 6.80
C HIS A 298 1.23 -4.49 7.51
N LEU A 299 0.69 -4.02 8.63
CA LEU A 299 -0.28 -4.72 9.45
C LEU A 299 -1.66 -4.18 9.13
N ILE A 300 -2.59 -5.07 8.84
CA ILE A 300 -3.98 -4.71 8.59
C ILE A 300 -4.88 -5.74 9.26
N ARG A 301 -6.05 -5.31 9.69
CA ARG A 301 -6.95 -6.10 10.54
C ARG A 301 -8.39 -5.88 10.13
N ARG A 302 -9.22 -6.89 10.36
CA ARG A 302 -10.68 -6.81 10.15
C ARG A 302 -11.43 -7.66 11.16
N LEU A 303 -12.69 -7.30 11.41
CA LEU A 303 -13.61 -8.16 12.14
C LEU A 303 -14.24 -9.19 11.18
N ASN A 304 -14.55 -10.37 11.69
CA ASN A 304 -15.29 -11.38 10.94
C ASN A 304 -16.72 -10.89 10.67
N GLY A 305 -17.19 -11.10 9.43
CA GLY A 305 -18.57 -10.78 9.06
C GLY A 305 -18.87 -9.28 8.94
N ALA A 306 -17.86 -8.42 8.88
CA ALA A 306 -18.05 -6.98 8.71
C ALA A 306 -17.45 -6.47 7.39
N SER A 307 -18.18 -5.60 6.70
CA SER A 307 -17.60 -4.72 5.67
C SER A 307 -16.82 -3.64 6.41
N VAL A 308 -15.49 -3.77 6.51
CA VAL A 308 -14.65 -2.86 7.30
C VAL A 308 -13.78 -2.02 6.37
N LEU A 309 -13.66 -0.73 6.66
CA LEU A 309 -12.60 0.10 6.10
C LEU A 309 -11.30 -0.21 6.83
N ALA A 310 -10.37 -0.85 6.14
CA ALA A 310 -9.18 -1.38 6.75
C ALA A 310 -8.08 -0.31 6.77
N SER A 311 -7.85 0.33 7.92
CA SER A 311 -6.68 1.19 8.16
C SER A 311 -5.41 0.39 8.48
N PRO A 312 -4.33 0.51 7.72
CA PRO A 312 -3.10 -0.22 7.98
C PRO A 312 -2.21 0.46 9.04
N THR A 313 -1.21 -0.27 9.52
CA THR A 313 -0.17 0.21 10.45
C THR A 313 1.18 -0.35 10.01
N LEU A 314 2.20 0.51 9.91
CA LEU A 314 3.52 0.13 9.40
C LEU A 314 4.54 -0.10 10.51
N VAL A 315 5.20 -1.25 10.49
CA VAL A 315 6.32 -1.59 11.37
C VAL A 315 7.50 -2.04 10.55
N VAL A 316 8.70 -1.63 10.96
CA VAL A 316 9.92 -1.85 10.20
C VAL A 316 10.89 -2.67 11.03
N VAL A 317 11.37 -3.80 10.52
CA VAL A 317 12.16 -4.77 11.30
C VAL A 317 13.52 -5.01 10.64
N GLY A 318 14.59 -4.59 11.32
CA GLY A 318 15.98 -5.04 11.07
C GLY A 318 16.65 -4.64 9.74
N GLY A 319 17.65 -3.76 9.85
CA GLY A 319 18.55 -3.28 8.79
C GLY A 319 18.59 -1.75 8.78
N ALA A 320 19.78 -1.13 8.78
CA ALA A 320 19.89 0.32 8.60
C ALA A 320 19.35 0.66 7.20
N PHE A 321 18.20 1.35 7.15
CA PHE A 321 17.66 1.85 5.88
C PHE A 321 18.54 3.01 5.44
N VAL A 322 19.47 2.71 4.54
CA VAL A 322 20.11 3.72 3.71
C VAL A 322 19.10 4.02 2.62
N SER A 323 18.45 5.18 2.68
CA SER A 323 17.80 5.76 1.50
C SER A 323 18.90 5.94 0.46
N ALA A 324 18.83 5.13 -0.60
CA ALA A 324 19.55 5.43 -1.82
C ALA A 324 19.08 6.82 -2.26
N VAL A 325 20.02 7.64 -2.70
CA VAL A 325 19.62 8.83 -3.44
C VAL A 325 20.49 8.86 -4.69
N ASP A 326 19.92 9.27 -5.80
CA ASP A 326 20.57 9.33 -7.10
C ASP A 326 21.47 10.56 -7.25
N GLY A 327 22.63 10.37 -7.86
CA GLY A 327 23.45 11.44 -8.44
C GLY A 327 23.33 11.38 -9.96
N PRO A 328 23.36 12.51 -10.69
CA PRO A 328 23.02 12.50 -12.10
C PRO A 328 24.11 11.83 -12.95
N ALA A 329 23.64 11.00 -13.87
CA ALA A 329 24.43 10.37 -14.92
C ALA A 329 24.99 11.41 -15.91
N ARG A 330 26.30 11.42 -16.10
CA ARG A 330 26.93 11.84 -17.36
C ARG A 330 28.07 10.90 -17.72
N CYS A 331 27.75 9.83 -18.45
CA CYS A 331 28.42 9.45 -19.70
C CYS A 331 27.73 8.22 -20.31
N ARG A 332 27.51 8.28 -21.63
CA ARG A 332 26.74 7.32 -22.42
C ARG A 332 27.44 5.96 -22.54
N ARG A 333 26.59 4.92 -22.61
CA ARG A 333 26.78 3.50 -23.00
C ARG A 333 27.44 2.55 -22.00
N ALA A 334 26.69 1.46 -21.77
CA ALA A 334 26.98 0.19 -21.08
C ALA A 334 27.19 0.30 -19.55
N SER A 335 26.13 0.13 -18.74
CA SER A 335 25.61 -1.15 -18.21
C SER A 335 26.60 -1.85 -17.28
N ASN A 336 26.35 -1.68 -15.96
CA ASN A 336 26.42 -2.65 -14.86
C ASN A 336 26.97 -2.02 -13.57
N TRP A 337 26.11 -1.84 -12.57
CA TRP A 337 26.49 -1.50 -11.20
C TRP A 337 25.75 -2.41 -10.20
N ARG A 338 26.47 -3.04 -9.28
CA ARG A 338 25.95 -4.00 -8.25
C ARG A 338 26.42 -3.59 -6.87
N ALA A 339 25.53 -3.66 -5.86
CA ALA A 339 25.69 -3.39 -4.43
C ALA A 339 26.92 -4.07 -3.77
N PRO A 340 27.45 -3.58 -2.61
CA PRO A 340 28.51 -4.28 -1.89
C PRO A 340 27.93 -5.50 -1.17
N THR A 341 28.68 -6.60 -1.15
CA THR A 341 28.28 -7.85 -0.51
C THR A 341 29.00 -8.07 0.82
N PRO A 342 28.33 -8.61 1.85
CA PRO A 342 28.96 -9.07 3.07
C PRO A 342 29.34 -10.55 2.93
N THR A 343 30.59 -10.87 2.59
CA THR A 343 31.38 -12.06 3.02
C THR A 343 32.52 -12.37 2.03
N ARG A 344 33.64 -12.85 2.60
CA ARG A 344 34.89 -13.20 1.90
C ARG A 344 34.79 -14.58 1.23
N SER A 345 34.67 -14.65 -0.10
CA SER A 345 35.19 -15.80 -0.84
C SER A 345 35.70 -15.41 -2.24
N THR A 346 36.89 -15.90 -2.56
CA THR A 346 37.66 -15.60 -3.78
C THR A 346 37.16 -16.43 -4.96
N ARG A 347 36.54 -15.79 -5.95
CA ARG A 347 36.58 -16.26 -7.34
C ARG A 347 36.69 -15.07 -8.31
N ARG A 348 37.85 -14.98 -8.96
CA ARG A 348 38.20 -14.01 -10.01
C ARG A 348 37.44 -14.33 -11.30
N ARG A 349 36.71 -13.36 -11.87
CA ARG A 349 36.25 -13.33 -13.28
C ARG A 349 36.00 -11.86 -13.74
N PRO A 350 35.95 -11.58 -15.06
CA PRO A 350 36.70 -10.47 -15.67
C PRO A 350 35.95 -9.13 -15.74
N SER A 351 36.75 -8.06 -15.79
CA SER A 351 36.39 -6.63 -15.85
C SER A 351 35.68 -6.22 -17.15
N PRO A 352 34.64 -5.38 -17.10
CA PRO A 352 34.36 -4.44 -18.18
C PRO A 352 35.26 -3.20 -18.03
N SER A 353 35.80 -2.72 -19.14
CA SER A 353 36.87 -1.73 -19.21
C SER A 353 36.43 -0.30 -18.88
N ALA A 354 37.10 0.31 -17.91
CA ALA A 354 37.60 1.70 -17.86
C ALA A 354 36.66 2.90 -18.14
N CYS A 355 36.05 3.46 -17.08
CA CYS A 355 36.05 4.91 -16.90
C CYS A 355 37.38 5.28 -16.22
N GLN A 356 38.37 5.76 -16.96
CA GLN A 356 39.62 6.23 -16.36
C GLN A 356 39.54 7.74 -16.11
N GLY A 357 39.70 8.12 -14.85
CA GLY A 357 39.81 9.51 -14.40
C GLY A 357 39.88 9.55 -12.88
N ASN A 358 40.77 10.36 -12.33
CA ASN A 358 40.90 10.59 -10.90
C ASN A 358 40.11 11.85 -10.54
N LEU A 359 39.19 11.76 -9.57
CA LEU A 359 38.36 12.89 -9.14
C LEU A 359 38.67 13.26 -7.70
N GLN A 360 38.78 14.55 -7.41
CA GLN A 360 38.80 15.02 -6.03
C GLN A 360 37.41 14.83 -5.43
N VAL A 361 37.33 14.07 -4.34
CA VAL A 361 36.09 13.73 -3.64
C VAL A 361 36.20 14.18 -2.18
N SER A 362 35.18 14.86 -1.67
CA SER A 362 34.99 15.05 -0.24
C SER A 362 33.63 14.55 0.19
N LEU A 363 33.58 13.77 1.27
CA LEU A 363 32.36 13.25 1.87
C LEU A 363 32.42 13.53 3.37
N GLY A 364 31.52 14.37 3.86
CA GLY A 364 31.42 14.72 5.28
C GLY A 364 30.05 14.38 5.86
N ILE A 365 30.03 14.03 7.14
CA ILE A 365 28.84 13.95 7.99
C ILE A 365 28.73 15.26 8.78
N TYR A 366 27.53 15.80 8.87
CA TYR A 366 27.18 17.07 9.47
C TYR A 366 25.99 16.91 10.42
N ASP A 367 25.92 17.71 11.47
CA ASP A 367 24.71 17.79 12.29
C ASP A 367 23.64 18.68 11.62
N VAL A 368 22.45 18.75 12.22
CA VAL A 368 21.34 19.56 11.69
C VAL A 368 21.63 21.07 11.70
N GLN A 369 22.64 21.52 12.45
CA GLN A 369 23.14 22.89 12.42
C GLN A 369 24.21 23.12 11.34
N GLY A 370 24.50 22.10 10.51
CA GLY A 370 25.47 22.17 9.42
C GLY A 370 26.93 22.11 9.89
N ARG A 371 27.20 21.72 11.14
CA ARG A 371 28.57 21.57 11.66
C ARG A 371 29.12 20.20 11.26
N LEU A 372 30.35 20.16 10.75
CA LEU A 372 31.02 18.92 10.36
C LEU A 372 31.27 18.04 11.61
N VAL A 373 30.64 16.87 11.62
CA VAL A 373 30.80 15.82 12.62
C VAL A 373 32.02 14.96 12.31
N ARG A 374 32.16 14.52 11.06
CA ARG A 374 33.29 13.70 10.61
C ARG A 374 33.46 13.74 9.09
N ALA A 375 34.70 13.85 8.61
CA ALA A 375 35.02 13.57 7.20
C ALA A 375 35.23 12.06 7.02
N LEU A 376 34.54 11.48 6.03
CA LEU A 376 34.66 10.07 5.66
C LEU A 376 35.62 9.88 4.48
N VAL A 377 35.62 10.83 3.56
CA VAL A 377 36.57 10.91 2.43
C VAL A 377 36.96 12.36 2.24
N ASP A 378 38.23 12.61 1.99
CA ASP A 378 38.75 13.89 1.51
C ASP A 378 40.02 13.62 0.72
N GLY A 379 39.89 13.42 -0.60
CA GLY A 379 41.01 13.04 -1.45
C GLY A 379 40.61 12.59 -2.85
N VAL A 380 41.62 12.16 -3.61
CA VAL A 380 41.44 11.74 -5.00
C VAL A 380 41.01 10.28 -5.05
N LEU A 381 39.82 10.02 -5.62
CA LEU A 381 39.34 8.67 -5.89
C LEU A 381 39.28 8.40 -7.40
N PRO A 382 39.68 7.21 -7.86
CA PRO A 382 39.48 6.81 -9.25
C PRO A 382 37.98 6.74 -9.54
N ALA A 383 37.59 7.10 -10.76
CA ALA A 383 36.22 6.96 -11.23
C ALA A 383 35.77 5.50 -11.09
N GLY A 384 34.66 5.29 -10.39
CA GLY A 384 34.19 3.94 -10.06
C GLY A 384 33.33 3.91 -8.81
N ARG A 385 33.03 2.67 -8.39
CA ARG A 385 32.25 2.39 -7.19
C ARG A 385 33.10 2.50 -5.93
N HIS A 386 32.60 3.24 -4.95
CA HIS A 386 33.17 3.36 -3.62
C HIS A 386 32.08 3.16 -2.58
N ASP A 387 32.26 2.20 -1.70
CA ASP A 387 31.37 1.95 -0.57
C ASP A 387 32.05 2.50 0.70
N ILE A 388 31.42 3.49 1.32
CA ILE A 388 32.00 4.24 2.44
C ILE A 388 31.04 4.14 3.63
N ALA A 389 31.52 3.58 4.74
CA ALA A 389 30.75 3.41 5.95
C ALA A 389 31.09 4.50 6.98
N TRP A 390 30.06 4.97 7.69
CA TRP A 390 30.23 5.75 8.92
C TRP A 390 29.94 4.86 10.12
N ASP A 391 30.86 4.83 11.06
CA ASP A 391 30.82 4.05 12.31
C ASP A 391 30.03 4.75 13.43
N GLY A 392 29.39 5.89 13.17
CA GLY A 392 28.68 6.67 14.18
C GLY A 392 29.60 7.41 15.16
N LEU A 393 30.89 7.59 14.84
CA LEU A 393 31.83 8.36 15.67
C LEU A 393 32.13 9.74 15.05
N ASP A 394 32.40 10.73 15.88
CA ASP A 394 32.89 12.06 15.49
C ASP A 394 34.40 12.07 15.19
N ARG A 395 34.92 13.24 14.79
CA ARG A 395 36.36 13.45 14.51
C ARG A 395 37.31 13.18 15.69
N THR A 396 36.80 13.07 16.91
CA THR A 396 37.58 12.74 18.12
C THR A 396 37.47 11.27 18.52
N GLY A 397 36.82 10.45 17.70
CA GLY A 397 36.58 9.03 17.97
C GLY A 397 35.46 8.78 19.00
N ARG A 398 34.68 9.80 19.35
CA ARG A 398 33.56 9.67 20.29
C ARG A 398 32.28 9.34 19.55
N ALA A 399 31.49 8.42 20.11
CA ALA A 399 30.21 8.06 19.52
C ALA A 399 29.20 9.21 19.61
N VAL A 400 28.53 9.54 18.50
CA VAL A 400 27.52 10.59 18.48
C VAL A 400 26.15 10.07 18.89
N GLY A 401 25.24 10.95 19.30
CA GLY A 401 23.89 10.57 19.74
C GLY A 401 23.04 10.00 18.62
N SER A 402 21.99 9.24 18.98
CA SER A 402 20.95 8.91 18.01
C SER A 402 20.28 10.19 17.53
N GLY A 403 20.03 10.32 16.24
CA GLY A 403 19.50 11.56 15.69
C GLY A 403 19.64 11.68 14.18
N THR A 404 19.10 12.79 13.67
CA THR A 404 19.26 13.16 12.27
C THR A 404 20.61 13.83 12.06
N TYR A 405 21.32 13.38 11.03
CA TYR A 405 22.53 13.96 10.49
C TYR A 405 22.33 14.23 9.00
N LEU A 406 23.20 15.05 8.44
CA LEU A 406 23.30 15.29 7.01
C LEU A 406 24.63 14.72 6.53
N TYR A 407 24.71 14.19 5.32
CA TYR A 407 25.97 13.98 4.65
C TYR A 407 26.06 14.86 3.42
N ARG A 408 27.26 15.37 3.13
CA ARG A 408 27.55 16.17 1.95
C ARG A 408 28.67 15.53 1.16
N LEU A 409 28.41 15.22 -0.10
CA LEU A 409 29.35 14.71 -1.09
C LEU A 409 29.71 15.84 -2.06
N GLN A 410 30.99 16.10 -2.27
CA GLN A 410 31.53 16.87 -3.38
C GLN A 410 32.39 15.91 -4.22
N ALA A 411 32.20 15.87 -5.54
CA ALA A 411 33.03 15.09 -6.46
C ALA A 411 33.23 15.89 -7.76
N GLY A 412 34.40 16.53 -7.91
CA GLY A 412 34.59 17.54 -8.96
C GLY A 412 33.55 18.67 -8.84
N ASP A 413 32.81 18.93 -9.92
CA ASP A 413 31.76 19.96 -9.97
C ASP A 413 30.42 19.51 -9.35
N LEU A 414 30.30 18.25 -8.92
CA LEU A 414 29.07 17.70 -8.35
C LEU A 414 29.03 17.91 -6.83
N SER A 415 27.92 18.42 -6.31
CA SER A 415 27.61 18.50 -4.88
C SER A 415 26.28 17.83 -4.60
N ALA A 416 26.18 17.00 -3.56
CA ALA A 416 24.95 16.41 -3.07
C ALA A 416 24.89 16.48 -1.54
N THR A 417 23.75 16.87 -0.97
CA THR A 417 23.51 16.87 0.47
C THR A 417 22.27 16.07 0.79
N ARG A 418 22.34 15.12 1.72
CA ARG A 418 21.24 14.20 2.04
C ARG A 418 21.19 13.92 3.53
N LYS A 419 20.05 13.42 3.98
CA LYS A 419 19.80 13.11 5.39
C LYS A 419 20.16 11.66 5.70
N ILE A 420 20.73 11.41 6.87
CA ILE A 420 20.95 10.09 7.45
C ILE A 420 20.47 10.09 8.91
N THR A 421 19.76 9.06 9.32
CA THR A 421 19.35 8.90 10.73
C THR A 421 20.25 7.86 11.37
N LEU A 422 20.98 8.26 12.42
CA LEU A 422 21.73 7.32 13.26
C LEU A 422 20.80 6.84 14.39
N VAL A 423 20.61 5.53 14.48
CA VAL A 423 19.89 4.88 15.58
C VAL A 423 20.87 3.96 16.30
N LYS A 424 20.82 3.94 17.63
CA LYS A 424 21.65 3.10 18.48
C LYS A 424 20.81 2.06 19.18
#